data_AF-A0A397FA33-F1
#
_entry.id   AF-A0A397FA33-F1
#
_cell.length_a   1.000
_cell.length_b   1.000
_cell.length_c   1.000
_cell.angle_alpha   90.00
_cell.angle_beta   90.00
_cell.angle_gamma   90.00
#
_symmetry.space_group_name_H-M   'P 1'
#
loop_
_entity.id
_entity.type
_entity.pdbx_description
1 polymer ?
#
loop_
_entity_poly.entity_id
_entity_poly.type
_entity_poly.pdbx_seq_one_letter_code
_entity_poly.pdbx_strand_id
1 'polypeptide(L)'
;MLGAPTIKKKLVHDFGLVNSRAFNTNVNKALKELADDDDRKDFGKCGGSYHAGPTSAAYLAHVAKETEAGQLEAYKREGRVLCCHCNQWTLNEFIREDYVARGAECLCCGCNKTYFTWISDGYTEGHEVEYRFGDGREEYKQILGKDFNTPLG
;
A
#
# COMPACT_ATOMS: atom_id res chain seq x y z
N MET A 1 4.12 -13.04 -12.00
CA MET A 1 3.48 -14.36 -11.84
C MET A 1 2.33 -14.46 -12.82
N LEU A 2 1.81 -15.65 -13.10
CA LEU A 2 0.70 -15.84 -14.04
C LEU A 2 -0.47 -16.56 -13.38
N GLY A 3 -1.68 -16.04 -13.53
CA GLY A 3 -2.89 -16.76 -13.16
C GLY A 3 -3.19 -17.91 -14.13
N ALA A 4 -3.93 -18.91 -13.65
CA ALA A 4 -4.38 -20.04 -14.48
C ALA A 4 -5.07 -19.62 -15.80
N PRO A 5 -5.93 -18.57 -15.85
CA PRO A 5 -6.53 -18.13 -17.11
C PRO A 5 -5.50 -17.68 -18.15
N THR A 6 -4.45 -16.99 -17.72
CA THR A 6 -3.39 -16.48 -18.60
C THR A 6 -2.53 -17.63 -19.16
N ILE A 7 -2.20 -18.61 -18.31
CA ILE A 7 -1.47 -19.81 -18.72
C ILE A 7 -2.27 -20.58 -19.78
N LYS A 8 -3.56 -20.80 -19.53
CA LYS A 8 -4.47 -21.47 -20.48
C LYS A 8 -4.57 -20.75 -21.82
N LYS A 9 -4.71 -19.42 -21.80
CA LYS A 9 -4.72 -18.60 -23.03
C LYS A 9 -3.43 -18.78 -23.83
N LYS A 10 -2.27 -18.77 -23.18
CA LYS A 10 -0.97 -19.03 -23.83
C LYS A 10 -0.89 -20.44 -24.40
N LEU A 11 -1.34 -21.45 -23.66
CA LEU A 11 -1.37 -22.83 -24.13
C LEU A 11 -2.26 -23.02 -25.39
N VAL A 12 -3.41 -22.34 -25.43
CA VAL A 12 -4.29 -22.30 -26.63
C VAL A 12 -3.60 -21.59 -27.79
N HIS A 13 -2.99 -20.44 -27.55
CA HIS A 13 -2.35 -19.61 -28.56
C HIS A 13 -1.09 -20.26 -29.14
N ASP A 14 -0.18 -20.73 -28.29
CA ASP A 14 1.16 -21.17 -28.68
C ASP A 14 1.15 -22.62 -29.22
N PHE A 15 0.18 -23.44 -28.81
CA PHE A 15 0.11 -24.86 -29.16
C PHE A 15 -1.17 -25.27 -29.88
N GLY A 16 -2.03 -24.30 -30.25
CA GLY A 16 -3.27 -24.56 -30.98
C GLY A 16 -4.29 -25.41 -30.23
N LEU A 17 -4.23 -25.46 -28.89
CA LEU A 17 -5.15 -26.27 -28.08
C LEU A 17 -6.57 -25.69 -28.12
N VAL A 18 -7.58 -26.56 -28.08
CA VAL A 18 -8.98 -26.13 -28.03
C VAL A 18 -9.40 -25.84 -26.60
N ASN A 19 -9.83 -24.60 -26.35
CA ASN A 19 -10.39 -24.22 -25.07
C ASN A 19 -11.72 -24.96 -24.81
N SER A 20 -11.66 -26.01 -24.00
CA SER A 20 -12.79 -26.87 -23.66
C SER A 20 -12.83 -27.14 -22.15
N ARG A 21 -13.94 -27.71 -21.65
CA ARG A 21 -14.05 -28.11 -20.24
C ARG A 21 -12.96 -29.12 -19.86
N ALA A 22 -12.72 -30.13 -20.70
CA ALA A 22 -11.70 -31.15 -20.46
C ALA A 22 -10.30 -30.54 -20.40
N PHE A 23 -9.96 -29.66 -21.35
CA PHE A 23 -8.70 -28.90 -21.33
C PHE A 23 -8.54 -28.11 -20.03
N ASN A 24 -9.57 -27.35 -19.63
CA ASN A 24 -9.54 -26.54 -18.42
C ASN A 24 -9.31 -27.37 -17.15
N THR A 25 -9.97 -28.52 -17.04
CA THR A 25 -9.81 -29.46 -15.92
C THR A 25 -8.39 -30.02 -15.88
N ASN A 26 -7.88 -30.49 -17.03
CA ASN A 26 -6.57 -31.11 -17.10
C ASN A 26 -5.44 -30.11 -16.80
N VAL A 27 -5.51 -28.89 -17.35
CA VAL A 27 -4.52 -27.85 -17.04
C VAL A 27 -4.55 -27.46 -15.57
N ASN A 28 -5.75 -27.31 -14.98
CA ASN A 28 -5.84 -27.01 -13.54
C ASN A 28 -5.26 -28.13 -12.67
N LYS A 29 -5.53 -29.39 -13.03
CA LYS A 29 -4.97 -30.56 -12.35
C LYS A 29 -3.44 -30.57 -12.44
N ALA A 30 -2.89 -30.42 -13.64
CA ALA A 30 -1.44 -30.40 -13.86
C ALA A 30 -0.76 -29.22 -13.14
N LEU A 31 -1.33 -28.02 -13.18
CA LEU A 31 -0.79 -26.87 -12.46
C LEU A 31 -0.80 -27.07 -10.93
N LYS A 32 -1.80 -27.78 -10.40
CA LYS A 32 -1.86 -28.13 -8.99
C LYS A 32 -0.80 -29.17 -8.65
N GLU A 33 -0.73 -30.26 -9.41
CA GLU A 33 0.28 -31.32 -9.20
C GLU A 33 1.70 -30.77 -9.25
N LEU A 34 2.01 -29.88 -10.21
CA LEU A 34 3.31 -29.22 -10.28
C LEU A 34 3.60 -28.28 -9.11
N ALA A 35 2.57 -27.64 -8.54
CA ALA A 35 2.74 -26.71 -7.43
C ALA A 35 2.82 -27.41 -6.07
N ASP A 36 2.22 -28.60 -5.96
CA ASP A 36 2.21 -29.42 -4.74
C ASP A 36 3.41 -30.40 -4.70
N ASP A 37 4.25 -30.43 -5.74
CA ASP A 37 5.47 -31.24 -5.83
C ASP A 37 6.65 -30.52 -5.16
N ASP A 38 6.99 -30.93 -3.93
CA ASP A 38 8.06 -30.35 -3.13
C ASP A 38 9.47 -30.50 -3.75
N ASP A 39 9.66 -31.44 -4.69
CA ASP A 39 10.94 -31.63 -5.38
C ASP A 39 11.14 -30.60 -6.52
N ARG A 40 10.05 -29.97 -7.00
CA ARG A 40 10.07 -29.00 -8.10
C ARG A 40 10.34 -27.57 -7.61
N LYS A 41 11.62 -27.26 -7.42
CA LYS A 41 12.07 -25.90 -7.03
C LYS A 41 11.88 -24.82 -8.11
N ASP A 42 11.64 -25.21 -9.36
CA ASP A 42 11.48 -24.34 -10.52
C ASP A 42 10.02 -23.99 -10.82
N PHE A 43 9.06 -24.44 -10.00
CA PHE A 43 7.65 -24.12 -10.15
C PHE A 43 7.01 -23.91 -8.78
N GLY A 44 6.02 -23.02 -8.69
CA GLY A 44 5.32 -22.79 -7.43
C GLY A 44 4.12 -21.89 -7.58
N LYS A 45 3.42 -21.66 -6.47
CA LYS A 45 2.15 -20.93 -6.44
C LYS A 45 2.06 -19.99 -5.24
N CYS A 46 1.68 -18.73 -5.50
CA CYS A 46 1.38 -17.72 -4.49
C CYS A 46 0.06 -17.01 -4.83
N GLY A 47 -0.87 -16.90 -3.86
CA GLY A 47 -2.10 -16.12 -4.03
C GLY A 47 -2.91 -16.46 -5.29
N GLY A 48 -2.99 -17.75 -5.67
CA GLY A 48 -3.70 -18.20 -6.87
C GLY A 48 -2.97 -18.01 -8.21
N SER A 49 -1.76 -17.44 -8.19
CA SER A 49 -0.89 -17.29 -9.36
C SER A 49 0.34 -18.18 -9.27
N TYR A 50 0.92 -18.53 -10.42
CA TYR A 50 2.07 -19.42 -10.54
C TYR A 50 3.35 -18.65 -10.89
N HIS A 51 4.50 -19.18 -10.44
CA HIS A 51 5.83 -18.63 -10.69
C HIS A 51 6.84 -19.74 -11.04
N ALA A 52 7.96 -19.35 -11.64
CA ALA A 52 9.01 -20.27 -12.09
C ALA A 52 10.08 -20.47 -11.00
N GLY A 53 9.65 -20.81 -9.78
CA GLY A 53 10.54 -21.01 -8.64
C GLY A 53 10.91 -19.73 -7.87
N PRO A 54 11.62 -19.87 -6.73
CA PRO A 54 11.86 -18.79 -5.78
C PRO A 54 12.94 -17.79 -6.24
N THR A 55 13.75 -18.16 -7.23
CA THR A 55 14.75 -17.28 -7.83
C THR A 55 14.21 -16.49 -9.02
N SER A 56 12.98 -16.77 -9.47
CA SER A 56 12.39 -16.05 -10.59
C SER A 56 12.13 -14.58 -10.21
N ALA A 57 12.43 -13.66 -11.12
CA ALA A 57 12.21 -12.22 -10.92
C ALA A 57 10.77 -11.91 -10.50
N ALA A 58 9.81 -12.66 -11.03
CA ALA A 58 8.40 -12.47 -10.73
C ALA A 58 8.00 -12.91 -9.31
N TYR A 59 8.67 -13.92 -8.74
CA TYR A 59 8.49 -14.32 -7.35
C TYR A 59 9.20 -13.35 -6.41
N LEU A 60 10.45 -12.99 -6.70
CA LEU A 60 11.21 -12.03 -5.91
C LEU A 60 10.49 -10.68 -5.80
N ALA A 61 9.92 -10.18 -6.89
CA ALA A 61 9.11 -8.96 -6.87
C ALA A 61 7.82 -9.10 -6.05
N HIS A 62 7.21 -10.29 -5.99
CA HIS A 62 6.05 -10.54 -5.13
C HIS A 62 6.44 -10.53 -3.65
N VAL A 63 7.52 -11.24 -3.28
CA VAL A 63 8.03 -11.27 -1.91
C VAL A 63 8.44 -9.88 -1.42
N ALA A 64 9.09 -9.08 -2.27
CA ALA A 64 9.43 -7.70 -1.93
C ALA A 64 8.17 -6.88 -1.58
N LYS A 65 7.13 -6.96 -2.40
CA LYS A 65 5.85 -6.27 -2.16
C LYS A 65 5.14 -6.73 -0.89
N GLU A 66 5.10 -8.04 -0.63
CA GLU A 66 4.52 -8.59 0.60
C GLU A 66 5.30 -8.13 1.84
N THR A 67 6.62 -8.04 1.73
CA THR A 67 7.49 -7.53 2.80
C THR A 67 7.23 -6.06 3.07
N GLU A 68 7.14 -5.23 2.03
CA GLU A 68 6.80 -3.80 2.14
C GLU A 68 5.40 -3.61 2.75
N ALA A 69 4.41 -4.38 2.31
CA ALA A 69 3.07 -4.35 2.87
C ALA A 69 3.05 -4.75 4.35
N GLY A 70 3.78 -5.82 4.71
CA GLY A 70 3.91 -6.26 6.10
C GLY A 70 4.61 -5.23 6.99
N GLN A 71 5.64 -4.54 6.47
CA GLN A 71 6.30 -3.44 7.16
C GLN A 71 5.36 -2.24 7.34
N LEU A 72 4.59 -1.89 6.32
CA LEU A 72 3.59 -0.81 6.40
C LEU A 72 2.53 -1.11 7.48
N GLU A 73 2.01 -2.33 7.52
CA GLU A 73 1.04 -2.74 8.55
C GLU A 73 1.67 -2.75 9.96
N ALA A 74 2.95 -3.11 10.07
CA ALA A 74 3.67 -2.99 11.34
C ALA A 74 3.79 -1.52 11.78
N TYR A 75 4.14 -0.61 10.88
CA TYR A 75 4.21 0.83 11.17
C TYR A 75 2.87 1.40 11.63
N LYS A 76 1.77 1.04 10.94
CA LYS A 76 0.41 1.44 11.35
C LYS A 76 0.06 0.92 12.74
N ARG A 77 0.35 -0.35 13.03
CA ARG A 77 0.10 -0.96 14.35
C ARG A 77 0.90 -0.28 15.46
N GLU A 78 2.11 0.18 15.15
CA GLU A 78 2.96 0.94 16.06
C GLU A 78 2.54 2.42 16.19
N GLY A 79 1.51 2.87 15.47
CA GLY A 79 1.08 4.26 15.46
C GLY A 79 2.07 5.21 14.79
N ARG A 80 2.96 4.69 13.94
CA ARG A 80 3.89 5.53 13.17
C ARG A 80 3.16 6.19 12.02
N VAL A 81 3.57 7.42 11.73
CA VAL A 81 3.10 8.16 10.56
C VAL A 81 4.31 8.56 9.72
N LEU A 82 4.15 8.51 8.40
CA LEU A 82 5.17 8.95 7.45
C LEU A 82 5.30 10.48 7.51
N CYS A 83 6.48 10.96 7.90
CA CYS A 83 6.75 12.40 7.92
C CYS A 83 7.02 12.93 6.51
N CYS A 84 6.34 14.01 6.13
CA CYS A 84 6.44 14.66 4.83
C CYS A 84 7.75 15.41 4.55
N HIS A 85 8.54 15.66 5.59
CA HIS A 85 9.78 16.42 5.47
C HIS A 85 11.01 15.52 5.34
N CYS A 86 11.03 14.39 6.05
CA CYS A 86 12.16 13.46 6.03
C CYS A 86 11.85 12.13 5.34
N ASN A 87 10.59 11.89 4.94
CA ASN A 87 10.11 10.63 4.35
C ASN A 87 10.43 9.40 5.20
N GLN A 88 10.42 9.57 6.52
CA GLN A 88 10.64 8.48 7.48
C GLN A 88 9.36 8.17 8.26
N TRP A 89 9.15 6.88 8.49
CA TRP A 89 8.13 6.38 9.41
C TRP A 89 8.60 6.58 10.86
N THR A 90 7.97 7.51 11.56
CA THR A 90 8.34 7.86 12.94
C THR A 90 7.11 7.87 13.83
N LEU A 91 7.34 7.71 15.14
CA LEU A 91 6.41 8.20 16.14
C LEU A 91 6.40 9.73 16.05
N ASN A 92 5.23 10.32 16.22
CA ASN A 92 5.09 11.76 16.24
C ASN A 92 4.43 12.18 17.55
N GLU A 93 4.86 13.31 18.09
CA GLU A 93 4.21 13.91 19.23
C GLU A 93 2.99 14.69 18.75
N PHE A 94 1.81 14.32 19.25
CA PHE A 94 0.58 15.05 19.00
C PHE A 94 0.59 16.37 19.77
N ILE A 95 0.39 17.49 19.08
CA ILE A 95 0.36 18.83 19.69
C ILE A 95 -1.09 19.27 19.92
N ARG A 96 -1.89 19.32 18.86
CA ARG A 96 -3.31 19.71 18.93
C ARG A 96 -4.12 19.19 17.75
N GLU A 97 -5.42 19.14 17.94
CA GLU A 97 -6.39 18.88 16.87
C GLU A 97 -6.60 20.17 16.06
N ASP A 98 -6.51 20.06 14.73
CA ASP A 98 -7.00 21.09 13.82
C ASP A 98 -8.49 20.86 13.59
N TYR A 99 -9.32 21.62 14.32
CA TYR A 99 -10.77 21.52 14.24
C TYR A 99 -11.34 21.88 12.87
N VAL A 100 -10.59 22.59 12.04
CA VAL A 100 -11.13 23.15 10.80
C VAL A 100 -10.71 22.36 9.57
N ALA A 101 -9.49 21.84 9.53
CA ALA A 101 -9.10 20.83 8.53
C ALA A 101 -9.63 19.43 8.89
N ARG A 102 -10.12 19.27 10.15
CA ARG A 102 -10.23 17.97 10.79
C ARG A 102 -8.85 17.31 10.66
N GLY A 103 -7.91 17.59 11.54
CA GLY A 103 -6.52 17.14 11.37
C GLY A 103 -5.79 17.07 12.68
N ALA A 104 -4.53 16.64 12.68
CA ALA A 104 -3.65 16.75 13.83
C ALA A 104 -2.38 17.52 13.49
N GLU A 105 -2.04 18.50 14.33
CA GLU A 105 -0.70 19.09 14.36
C GLU A 105 0.23 18.13 15.11
N CYS A 106 1.32 17.74 14.45
CA CYS A 106 2.26 16.73 14.93
C CYS A 106 3.71 17.24 14.84
N LEU A 107 4.53 16.93 15.83
CA LEU A 107 5.98 17.10 15.77
C LEU A 107 6.65 15.79 15.35
N CYS A 108 7.44 15.83 14.27
CA CYS A 108 8.24 14.69 13.83
C CYS A 108 9.43 14.47 14.76
N CYS A 109 9.50 13.32 15.44
CA CYS A 109 10.64 12.98 16.31
C CYS A 109 11.95 12.74 15.53
N GLY A 110 11.89 12.51 14.22
CA GLY A 110 13.07 12.27 13.38
C GLY A 110 13.76 13.55 12.89
N CYS A 111 12.98 14.58 12.52
CA CYS A 111 13.52 15.83 11.95
C CYS A 111 13.13 17.09 12.72
N ASN A 112 12.41 16.97 13.84
CA ASN A 112 11.95 18.06 14.70
C ASN A 112 11.18 19.16 13.98
N LYS A 113 10.49 18.81 12.89
CA LYS A 113 9.60 19.71 12.16
C LYS A 113 8.15 19.41 12.50
N THR A 114 7.38 20.47 12.72
CA THR A 114 5.93 20.41 12.89
C THR A 114 5.24 20.31 11.54
N TYR A 115 4.23 19.45 11.44
CA TYR A 115 3.41 19.28 10.24
C TYR A 115 1.97 18.92 10.63
N PHE A 116 1.05 19.08 9.68
CA PHE A 116 -0.38 18.80 9.87
C PHE A 116 -0.79 17.54 9.07
N THR A 117 -1.63 16.71 9.68
CA THR A 117 -2.34 15.60 9.02
C THR A 117 -3.79 16.02 8.70
N TRP A 118 -4.40 15.49 7.63
CA TRP A 118 -5.81 15.74 7.25
C TRP A 118 -6.70 14.51 7.56
N ILE A 119 -7.99 14.73 7.90
CA ILE A 119 -9.01 13.70 8.24
C ILE A 119 -9.72 13.09 7.02
N SER A 120 -9.29 13.30 5.78
CA SER A 120 -9.87 12.47 4.71
C SER A 120 -9.24 11.07 4.73
N ASP A 121 -9.79 10.23 5.62
CA ASP A 121 -9.82 8.77 5.62
C ASP A 121 -8.45 8.05 5.57
N GLY A 122 -7.75 7.91 6.71
CA GLY A 122 -6.48 7.16 6.65
C GLY A 122 -5.69 6.87 7.93
N TYR A 123 -6.27 6.77 9.13
CA TYR A 123 -5.55 6.07 10.22
C TYR A 123 -5.36 4.57 9.90
N THR A 124 -6.21 4.01 9.03
CA THR A 124 -6.20 2.60 8.61
C THR A 124 -5.72 2.38 7.17
N GLU A 125 -5.88 3.35 6.28
CA GLU A 125 -5.53 3.23 4.87
C GLU A 125 -4.46 4.27 4.55
N GLY A 126 -3.22 3.82 4.31
CA GLY A 126 -2.09 4.70 4.04
C GLY A 126 -2.21 5.41 2.70
N HIS A 127 -3.06 6.43 2.62
CA HIS A 127 -3.15 7.35 1.49
C HIS A 127 -2.05 8.42 1.60
N GLU A 128 -1.61 8.94 0.45
CA GLU A 128 -0.70 10.09 0.41
C GLU A 128 -1.36 11.28 1.12
N VAL A 129 -0.74 11.76 2.19
CA VAL A 129 -1.21 12.91 2.93
C VAL A 129 -1.07 14.13 2.02
N GLU A 130 -2.19 14.74 1.61
CA GLU A 130 -2.15 16.04 0.95
C GLU A 130 -1.67 17.09 1.96
N TYR A 131 -0.52 17.70 1.67
CA TYR A 131 0.17 18.62 2.56
C TYR A 131 -0.34 20.04 2.36
N ARG A 132 -0.77 20.70 3.44
CA ARG A 132 -0.90 22.16 3.45
C ARG A 132 0.38 22.80 3.97
N PHE A 133 0.99 23.68 3.17
CA PHE A 133 2.08 24.54 3.60
C PHE A 133 1.50 25.76 4.32
N GLY A 134 1.90 26.01 5.57
CA GLY A 134 1.50 27.19 6.35
C GLY A 134 0.56 26.88 7.51
N ASP A 135 0.26 27.89 8.34
CA ASP A 135 -0.60 27.76 9.53
C ASP A 135 -2.11 27.82 9.21
N GLY A 136 -2.47 27.82 7.93
CA GLY A 136 -3.85 27.85 7.43
C GLY A 136 -4.65 29.13 7.73
N ARG A 137 -4.07 30.12 8.45
CA ARG A 137 -4.84 31.26 8.99
C ARG A 137 -5.34 32.24 7.93
N GLU A 138 -4.59 32.44 6.86
CA GLU A 138 -4.97 33.34 5.76
C GLU A 138 -6.16 32.78 4.93
N GLU A 139 -6.26 31.46 4.77
CA GLU A 139 -7.34 30.82 4.02
C GLU A 139 -8.66 30.80 4.82
N TYR A 140 -8.59 30.78 6.15
CA TYR A 140 -9.78 30.91 7.01
C TYR A 140 -10.41 32.30 6.97
N LYS A 141 -9.66 33.35 6.61
CA LYS A 141 -10.25 34.70 6.39
C LYS A 141 -11.27 34.69 5.26
N GLN A 142 -11.02 33.93 4.19
CA GLN A 142 -11.93 33.86 3.04
C GLN A 142 -13.14 32.96 3.28
N ILE A 143 -13.00 31.88 4.07
CA ILE A 143 -14.09 30.93 4.33
C ILE A 143 -14.99 31.39 5.49
N LEU A 144 -14.45 32.02 6.53
CA LEU A 144 -15.19 32.36 7.75
C LEU A 144 -15.47 33.87 7.92
N GLY A 145 -14.97 34.72 7.01
CA GLY A 145 -15.28 36.15 6.97
C GLY A 145 -14.93 36.92 8.24
N LYS A 146 -13.99 36.43 9.07
CA LYS A 146 -13.58 37.08 10.32
C LYS A 146 -12.07 37.05 10.50
N ASP A 147 -11.51 38.21 10.80
CA ASP A 147 -10.12 38.39 11.21
C ASP A 147 -9.91 37.84 12.62
N PHE A 148 -8.97 36.91 12.78
CA PHE A 148 -8.53 36.37 14.08
C PHE A 148 -7.53 37.29 14.82
N ASN A 149 -7.53 38.59 14.51
CA ASN A 149 -6.67 39.58 15.15
C ASN A 149 -7.42 40.38 16.23
N THR A 150 -8.19 39.70 17.08
CA THR A 150 -8.67 40.32 18.32
C THR A 150 -7.78 39.82 19.46
N PRO A 151 -7.01 40.70 20.14
CA PRO A 151 -6.29 40.30 21.34
C PRO A 151 -7.33 39.90 22.40
N LEU A 152 -7.11 38.76 23.04
CA LEU A 152 -7.89 38.35 24.21
C LEU A 152 -7.65 39.38 25.32
N GLY A 153 -8.66 40.20 25.60
CA GLY A 153 -8.77 41.03 26.80
C GLY A 153 -9.51 40.29 27.91
#